data_AF-A0A7X3Y9X3-F1
#
_entry.id   AF-A0A7X3Y9X3-F1
#
_cell.length_a   1.000
_cell.length_b   1.000
_cell.length_c   1.000
_cell.angle_alpha   90.00
_cell.angle_beta   90.00
_cell.angle_gamma   90.00
#
_symmetry.space_group_name_H-M   'P 1'
#
loop_
_entity.id
_entity.type
_entity.pdbx_description
1 polymer ?
#
loop_
_entity_poly.entity_id
_entity_poly.type
_entity_poly.pdbx_seq_one_letter_code
_entity_poly.pdbx_strand_id
1 'polypeptide(L)'
;MAAVGREIAARWPEIGPRHHHGHHDLCPAYKQDVLGFPFARLLRLIYGDPEIPDVWSDVWMPEGRQRALARLGFDPGPVDGIWGPRSDAALRAFQQAAGLEVNGWWTTWVSWAVHDMEAG
;
A
#
# COMPACT_ATOMS: atom_id res chain seq x y z
N MET A 1 8.65 -19.13 -3.29
CA MET A 1 7.46 -18.25 -3.32
C MET A 1 6.88 -18.08 -4.72
N ALA A 2 7.62 -17.58 -5.73
CA ALA A 2 7.05 -17.29 -7.05
C ALA A 2 6.38 -18.48 -7.76
N ALA A 3 6.93 -19.70 -7.64
CA ALA A 3 6.33 -20.90 -8.25
C ALA A 3 4.94 -21.21 -7.69
N VAL A 4 4.78 -21.19 -6.36
CA VAL A 4 3.47 -21.39 -5.70
C VAL A 4 2.51 -20.24 -6.05
N GLY A 5 3.01 -19.00 -6.09
CA GLY A 5 2.19 -17.86 -6.51
C GLY A 5 1.66 -17.99 -7.94
N ARG A 6 2.47 -18.52 -8.87
CA ARG A 6 2.04 -18.83 -10.25
C ARG A 6 0.96 -19.91 -10.29
N GLU A 7 1.10 -20.95 -9.48
CA GLU A 7 0.11 -22.02 -9.40
C GLU A 7 -1.25 -21.49 -8.91
N ILE A 8 -1.24 -20.65 -7.87
CA ILE A 8 -2.45 -19.99 -7.35
C ILE A 8 -3.08 -19.11 -8.44
N ALA A 9 -2.30 -18.21 -9.05
CA ALA A 9 -2.81 -17.31 -10.08
C ALA A 9 -3.36 -18.06 -11.32
N ALA A 10 -2.77 -19.20 -11.68
CA ALA A 10 -3.27 -20.04 -12.76
C ALA A 10 -4.60 -20.73 -12.43
N ARG A 11 -4.84 -21.04 -11.15
CA ARG A 11 -6.06 -21.72 -10.68
C ARG A 11 -7.22 -20.76 -10.43
N TRP A 12 -6.92 -19.50 -10.11
CA TRP A 12 -7.89 -18.43 -9.87
C TRP A 12 -7.49 -17.17 -10.66
N PRO A 13 -7.82 -17.12 -11.97
CA PRO A 13 -7.39 -16.04 -12.87
C PRO A 13 -7.96 -14.66 -12.50
N GLU A 14 -9.02 -14.61 -11.67
CA GLU A 14 -9.55 -13.38 -11.09
C GLU A 14 -8.57 -12.70 -10.11
N ILE A 15 -7.62 -13.45 -9.55
CA ILE A 15 -6.60 -12.92 -8.64
C ILE A 15 -5.48 -12.26 -9.46
N GLY A 16 -5.65 -10.98 -9.78
CA GLY A 16 -4.60 -10.10 -10.30
C GLY A 16 -3.67 -9.47 -9.24
N PRO A 17 -2.64 -8.71 -9.68
CA PRO A 17 -1.63 -8.09 -8.79
C PRO A 17 -2.19 -7.25 -7.65
N ARG A 18 -3.31 -6.53 -7.88
CA ARG A 18 -3.96 -5.67 -6.89
C ARG A 18 -4.64 -6.43 -5.74
N HIS A 19 -4.87 -7.73 -5.89
CA HIS A 19 -5.48 -8.56 -4.86
C HIS A 19 -4.48 -9.12 -3.85
N HIS A 20 -3.18 -8.94 -4.09
CA HIS A 20 -2.14 -9.35 -3.15
C HIS A 20 -1.99 -8.31 -2.05
N HIS A 21 -2.06 -8.76 -0.81
CA HIS A 21 -1.90 -7.95 0.38
C HIS A 21 -1.03 -8.69 1.41
N GLY A 22 -0.34 -7.93 2.25
CA GLY A 22 0.39 -8.49 3.38
C GLY A 22 -0.57 -8.84 4.51
N HIS A 23 -0.16 -9.73 5.43
CA HIS A 23 -0.94 -10.03 6.63
C HIS A 23 -1.20 -8.76 7.49
N HIS A 24 -0.33 -7.75 7.39
CA HIS A 24 -0.49 -6.42 7.97
C HIS A 24 -1.80 -5.73 7.54
N ASP A 25 -2.24 -5.94 6.31
CA ASP A 25 -3.45 -5.31 5.77
C ASP A 25 -4.73 -5.84 6.42
N LEU A 26 -4.68 -7.05 6.98
CA LEU A 26 -5.78 -7.70 7.69
C LEU A 26 -5.75 -7.42 9.21
N CYS A 27 -4.58 -7.04 9.75
CA CYS A 27 -4.41 -6.74 11.17
C CYS A 27 -3.35 -5.64 11.42
N PRO A 28 -3.65 -4.38 11.05
CA PRO A 28 -2.65 -3.31 10.97
C PRO A 28 -2.08 -2.87 12.33
N ALA A 29 -2.75 -3.19 13.44
CA ALA A 29 -2.28 -2.86 14.80
C ALA A 29 -1.43 -3.95 15.48
N TYR A 30 -1.34 -5.16 14.93
CA TYR A 30 -0.83 -6.34 15.66
C TYR A 30 0.36 -7.03 15.01
N LYS A 31 0.55 -6.88 13.69
CA LYS A 31 1.57 -7.61 12.91
C LYS A 31 2.33 -6.68 11.97
N GLN A 32 3.67 -6.71 12.03
CA GLN A 32 4.59 -5.94 11.17
C GLN A 32 5.41 -6.87 10.25
N ASP A 33 4.96 -8.11 10.10
CA ASP A 33 5.74 -9.30 9.70
C ASP A 33 6.31 -9.26 8.28
N VAL A 34 5.96 -8.24 7.48
CA VAL A 34 6.37 -8.11 6.07
C VAL A 34 7.38 -6.99 5.80
N LEU A 35 7.95 -6.38 6.85
CA LEU A 35 8.97 -5.33 6.71
C LEU A 35 10.17 -5.81 5.89
N GLY A 36 10.44 -5.10 4.79
CA GLY A 36 11.52 -5.41 3.85
C GLY A 36 11.19 -6.51 2.85
N PHE A 37 9.95 -7.03 2.82
CA PHE A 37 9.55 -8.01 1.82
C PHE A 37 9.36 -7.36 0.45
N PRO A 38 10.01 -7.85 -0.63
CA PRO A 38 9.99 -7.19 -1.93
C PRO A 38 8.75 -7.60 -2.73
N PHE A 39 7.55 -7.14 -2.31
CA PHE A 39 6.26 -7.49 -2.92
C PHE A 39 6.26 -7.27 -4.44
N ALA A 40 6.61 -6.07 -4.90
CA ALA A 40 6.62 -5.75 -6.32
C ALA A 40 7.51 -6.72 -7.12
N ARG A 41 8.71 -7.02 -6.63
CA ARG A 41 9.60 -7.99 -7.27
C ARG A 41 8.98 -9.38 -7.34
N LEU A 42 8.33 -9.83 -6.27
CA LEU A 42 7.67 -11.14 -6.27
C LEU A 42 6.50 -11.18 -7.24
N LEU A 43 5.66 -10.14 -7.27
CA LEU A 43 4.50 -10.07 -8.17
C LEU A 43 4.95 -10.05 -9.64
N ARG A 44 5.99 -9.28 -9.98
CA ARG A 44 6.60 -9.30 -11.33
C ARG A 44 7.01 -10.72 -11.75
N LEU A 45 7.55 -11.52 -10.83
CA LEU A 45 7.93 -12.92 -11.10
C LEU A 45 6.73 -13.89 -11.15
N ILE A 46 5.63 -13.58 -10.47
CA ILE A 46 4.40 -14.39 -10.50
C ILE A 46 3.67 -14.14 -11.83
N TYR A 47 3.46 -12.88 -12.19
CA TYR A 47 2.66 -12.54 -13.37
C TYR A 47 3.48 -12.41 -14.65
N GLY A 48 4.82 -12.39 -14.57
CA GLY A 48 5.69 -12.20 -15.73
C GLY A 48 5.63 -10.79 -16.30
N ASP A 49 5.14 -9.83 -15.52
CA ASP A 49 4.91 -8.45 -15.92
C ASP A 49 5.90 -7.53 -15.20
N PRO A 50 6.89 -6.94 -15.90
CA PRO A 50 7.87 -6.05 -15.29
C PRO A 50 7.30 -4.68 -14.90
N GLU A 51 6.16 -4.28 -15.47
CA GLU A 51 5.55 -2.96 -15.29
C GLU A 51 4.74 -2.85 -14.00
N ILE A 52 4.52 -3.96 -13.28
CA ILE A 52 3.84 -3.93 -11.97
C ILE A 52 4.58 -2.93 -11.06
N PRO A 53 3.92 -1.86 -10.59
CA PRO A 53 4.56 -0.81 -9.83
C PRO A 53 4.92 -1.28 -8.42
N ASP A 54 5.88 -0.58 -7.80
CA ASP A 54 6.18 -0.76 -6.38
C ASP A 54 5.38 0.23 -5.53
N VAL A 55 4.22 -0.22 -5.04
CA VAL A 55 3.33 0.59 -4.19
C VAL A 55 3.60 0.38 -2.69
N TRP A 56 4.63 -0.40 -2.32
CA TRP A 56 4.90 -0.75 -0.92
C TRP A 56 6.15 -0.07 -0.37
N SER A 57 7.26 -0.10 -1.12
CA SER A 57 8.57 0.26 -0.58
C SER A 57 8.65 1.71 -0.09
N ASP A 58 8.13 2.66 -0.87
CA ASP A 58 8.24 4.09 -0.56
C ASP A 58 7.33 4.56 0.57
N VAL A 59 6.29 3.78 0.90
CA VAL A 59 5.29 4.12 1.92
C VAL A 59 5.34 3.18 3.12
N TRP A 60 6.44 2.42 3.22
CA TRP A 60 6.65 1.52 4.34
C TRP A 60 6.71 2.28 5.67
N MET A 61 7.55 3.32 5.70
CA MET A 61 7.82 4.11 6.90
C MET A 61 6.86 5.30 7.01
N PRO A 62 6.56 5.79 8.23
CA PRO A 62 5.67 6.92 8.43
C PRO A 62 6.05 8.17 7.61
N GLU A 63 7.33 8.46 7.44
CA GLU A 63 7.85 9.57 6.62
C GLU A 63 7.40 9.46 5.17
N GLY A 64 7.42 8.25 4.61
CA GLY A 64 7.00 7.97 3.25
C GLY A 64 5.51 8.22 3.06
N ARG A 65 4.70 7.76 4.02
CA ARG A 65 3.25 7.97 4.06
C ARG A 65 2.88 9.44 4.22
N GLN A 66 3.55 10.16 5.13
CA GLN A 66 3.40 11.60 5.30
C GLN A 66 3.75 12.33 4.00
N ARG A 67 4.85 11.97 3.34
CA ARG A 67 5.24 12.59 2.06
C ARG A 67 4.22 12.35 0.95
N ALA A 68 3.69 11.13 0.84
CA ALA A 68 2.65 10.80 -0.13
C ALA A 68 1.38 11.62 0.10
N LEU A 69 0.87 11.66 1.35
CA LEU A 69 -0.29 12.48 1.70
C LEU A 69 -0.07 13.96 1.39
N ALA A 70 1.11 14.49 1.72
CA ALA A 70 1.47 15.89 1.44
C ALA A 70 1.52 16.19 -0.06
N ARG A 71 2.07 15.28 -0.89
CA ARG A 71 2.09 15.44 -2.36
C ARG A 71 0.68 15.47 -2.95
N LEU A 72 -0.24 14.70 -2.37
CA LEU A 72 -1.64 14.64 -2.78
C LEU A 72 -2.49 15.78 -2.19
N GLY A 73 -1.88 16.75 -1.50
CA GLY A 73 -2.55 17.95 -0.99
C GLY A 73 -3.24 17.79 0.37
N PHE A 74 -3.04 16.66 1.05
CA PHE A 74 -3.49 16.47 2.43
C PHE A 74 -2.42 16.99 3.40
N ASP A 75 -2.83 17.38 4.61
CA ASP A 75 -1.91 17.95 5.61
C ASP A 75 -1.63 16.97 6.76
N PRO A 76 -0.61 16.09 6.63
CA PRO A 76 -0.22 15.18 7.71
C PRO A 76 0.58 15.87 8.82
N GLY A 77 0.86 17.18 8.69
CA GLY A 77 1.88 17.85 9.49
C GLY A 77 3.30 17.62 8.97
N PRO A 78 4.33 17.80 9.81
CA PRO A 78 5.72 17.63 9.41
C PRO A 78 6.00 16.22 8.89
N VAL A 79 6.85 16.11 7.86
CA VAL A 79 7.36 14.81 7.38
C VAL A 79 8.55 14.41 8.24
N ASP A 80 8.27 14.04 9.49
CA ASP A 80 9.24 13.78 10.55
C ASP A 80 9.27 12.32 11.03
N GLY A 81 8.41 11.47 10.48
CA GLY A 81 8.33 10.06 10.84
C GLY A 81 7.45 9.78 12.06
N ILE A 82 6.92 10.82 12.70
CA ILE A 82 6.07 10.70 13.87
C ILE A 82 4.62 10.68 13.43
N TRP A 83 3.98 9.52 13.55
CA TRP A 83 2.57 9.37 13.21
C TRP A 83 1.66 9.94 14.32
N GLY A 84 1.33 11.22 14.21
CA GLY A 84 0.48 11.95 15.16
C GLY A 84 -0.96 12.19 14.67
N PRO A 85 -1.76 12.96 15.44
CA PRO A 85 -3.16 13.25 15.12
C PRO A 85 -3.38 13.90 13.74
N ARG A 86 -2.43 14.73 13.27
CA ARG A 86 -2.51 15.34 11.93
C ARG A 86 -2.33 14.30 10.82
N SER A 87 -1.37 13.39 10.96
CA SER A 87 -1.19 12.26 10.03
C SER A 87 -2.42 11.35 9.97
N ASP A 88 -3.02 11.03 11.12
CA ASP A 88 -4.27 10.24 11.17
C ASP A 88 -5.43 10.97 10.48
N ALA A 89 -5.63 12.26 10.77
CA ALA A 89 -6.66 13.06 10.13
C ALA A 89 -6.46 13.17 8.61
N ALA A 90 -5.21 13.38 8.16
CA ALA A 90 -4.86 13.42 6.75
C ALA A 90 -5.12 12.09 6.04
N LEU A 91 -4.77 10.96 6.67
CA LEU A 91 -5.06 9.64 6.13
C LEU A 91 -6.57 9.39 6.01
N ARG A 92 -7.36 9.74 7.02
CA ARG A 92 -8.82 9.58 6.97
C ARG A 92 -9.45 10.45 5.89
N ALA A 93 -9.00 11.69 5.74
CA ALA A 93 -9.44 12.58 4.67
C ALA A 93 -9.09 12.02 3.29
N PHE A 94 -7.88 11.46 3.14
CA PHE A 94 -7.47 10.77 1.92
C PHE A 94 -8.33 9.54 1.63
N GLN A 95 -8.55 8.67 2.63
CA GLN A 95 -9.41 7.49 2.48
C GLN A 95 -10.81 7.89 2.02
N GLN A 96 -11.36 8.97 2.57
CA GLN A 96 -12.66 9.50 2.14
C GLN A 96 -12.62 9.99 0.68
N ALA A 97 -11.60 10.76 0.30
CA ALA A 97 -11.46 11.29 -1.07
C ALA A 97 -11.26 10.18 -2.10
N ALA A 98 -10.56 9.11 -1.73
CA ALA A 98 -10.31 7.94 -2.56
C ALA A 98 -11.47 6.93 -2.57
N GLY A 99 -12.56 7.17 -1.82
CA GLY A 99 -13.70 6.25 -1.73
C GLY A 99 -13.39 4.93 -1.00
N LEU A 100 -12.38 4.93 -0.14
CA LEU A 100 -11.96 3.80 0.68
C LEU A 100 -12.70 3.78 2.03
N GLU A 101 -12.61 2.66 2.74
CA GLU A 101 -13.07 2.60 4.14
C GLU A 101 -12.25 3.56 5.02
N VAL A 102 -12.93 4.47 5.73
CA VAL A 102 -12.31 5.53 6.54
C VAL A 102 -11.98 5.00 7.95
N ASN A 103 -11.01 4.11 8.02
CA ASN A 103 -10.61 3.43 9.27
C ASN A 103 -9.32 3.99 9.89
N GLY A 104 -8.57 4.83 9.17
CA GLY A 104 -7.28 5.39 9.61
C GLY A 104 -6.10 4.41 9.53
N TRP A 105 -6.27 3.28 8.82
CA TRP A 105 -5.21 2.31 8.60
C TRP A 105 -4.59 2.45 7.23
N TRP A 106 -3.25 2.44 7.18
CA TRP A 106 -2.52 2.39 5.92
C TRP A 106 -2.45 0.96 5.43
N THR A 107 -3.30 0.60 4.47
CA THR A 107 -3.35 -0.73 3.87
C THR A 107 -2.83 -0.72 2.43
N THR A 108 -2.63 -1.89 1.82
CA THR A 108 -2.25 -2.01 0.41
C THR A 108 -3.26 -1.32 -0.53
N TRP A 109 -4.55 -1.25 -0.17
CA TRP A 109 -5.52 -0.46 -0.96
C TRP A 109 -5.26 1.04 -0.90
N VAL A 110 -4.83 1.57 0.25
CA VAL A 110 -4.37 2.96 0.38
C VAL A 110 -3.15 3.18 -0.50
N SER A 111 -2.17 2.25 -0.47
CA SER A 111 -1.00 2.31 -1.35
C SER A 111 -1.33 2.34 -2.84
N TRP A 112 -2.26 1.48 -3.30
CA TRP A 112 -2.72 1.51 -4.70
C TRP A 112 -3.44 2.82 -5.04
N ALA A 113 -4.31 3.31 -4.15
CA ALA A 113 -4.99 4.57 -4.37
C ALA A 113 -4.02 5.77 -4.44
N VAL A 114 -2.99 5.79 -3.60
CA VAL A 114 -1.91 6.79 -3.68
C VAL A 114 -1.23 6.73 -5.04
N HIS A 115 -0.82 5.54 -5.47
CA HIS A 115 -0.17 5.36 -6.78
C HIS A 115 -1.06 5.81 -7.94
N ASP A 116 -2.33 5.42 -7.94
CA ASP A 116 -3.29 5.77 -8.99
C ASP A 116 -3.54 7.29 -9.05
N MET A 117 -3.59 7.97 -7.90
CA MET A 117 -3.79 9.42 -7.84
C MET A 117 -2.51 10.23 -8.14
N GLU A 118 -1.31 9.66 -7.93
CA GLU A 118 -0.04 10.27 -8.33
C GLU A 118 0.27 10.08 -9.83
N ALA A 119 -0.30 9.04 -10.45
CA ALA A 119 -0.08 8.71 -11.86
C ALA A 119 -1.04 9.41 -12.85
N GLY A 120 -2.10 10.05 -12.34
CA GLY A 120 -3.11 10.80 -13.12
C GLY A 120 -2.80 12.28 -13.24
#